data_AF-A0A372FCT3-F1
#
_entry.id   AF-A0A372FCT3-F1
#
_cell.length_a   1.000
_cell.length_b   1.000
_cell.length_c   1.000
_cell.angle_alpha   90.00
_cell.angle_beta   90.00
_cell.angle_gamma   90.00
#
_symmetry.space_group_name_H-M   'P 1'
#
loop_
_entity.id
_entity.type
_entity.pdbx_description
1 polymer ?
#
loop_
_entity_poly.entity_id
_entity_poly.type
_entity_poly.pdbx_seq_one_letter_code
_entity_poly.pdbx_strand_id
1 'polypeptide(L)'
;MEINESKYSVSELIQYLFTNPKEAFRDIILWDRKEIVHISFFLVSVEKAFERAELNHYGDSQSLDNIILSAIIIGGISGYLFMYLYSFGIDFTGQRIGGKSKKKEIRNIVAWASIPSIFLLIIFLLRIITFGENVFRSESMLESNELSEYLGYFFALIQVLLSFITLRILVIGIATAQQFSFNKAILNIILAVLLILIPVILLFMGFYLLTGNERTP
;
A
#
# COMPACT_ATOMS: atom_id res chain seq x y z
N MET A 1 -19.72 6.77 -26.16
CA MET A 1 -19.22 6.83 -24.77
C MET A 1 -18.22 7.96 -24.76
N GLU A 2 -18.67 9.16 -24.38
CA GLU A 2 -17.81 10.34 -24.42
C GLU A 2 -16.64 10.15 -23.46
N ILE A 3 -15.43 10.35 -24.00
CA ILE A 3 -14.21 10.46 -23.21
C ILE A 3 -14.38 11.77 -22.46
N ASN A 4 -14.77 11.70 -21.20
CA ASN A 4 -14.86 12.87 -20.34
C ASN A 4 -13.42 13.33 -20.07
N GLU A 5 -12.91 14.25 -20.90
CA GLU A 5 -11.62 14.86 -20.70
C GLU A 5 -11.61 15.49 -19.30
N SER A 6 -10.70 15.03 -18.43
CA SER A 6 -10.63 15.61 -17.09
C SER A 6 -10.24 17.07 -17.22
N LYS A 7 -10.88 17.89 -16.39
CA LYS A 7 -10.52 19.30 -16.18
C LYS A 7 -9.04 19.49 -15.79
N TYR A 8 -8.39 18.45 -15.30
CA TYR A 8 -7.05 18.46 -14.74
C TYR A 8 -6.16 17.39 -15.39
N SER A 9 -4.89 17.70 -15.58
CA SER A 9 -3.83 16.72 -15.88
C SER A 9 -3.57 15.78 -14.69
N VAL A 10 -2.85 14.67 -14.92
CA VAL A 10 -2.45 13.73 -13.85
C VAL A 10 -1.67 14.46 -12.75
N SER A 11 -0.70 15.30 -13.11
CA SER A 11 0.11 16.04 -12.15
C SER A 11 -0.73 17.02 -11.31
N GLU A 12 -1.68 17.70 -11.92
CA GLU A 12 -2.58 18.61 -11.21
C GLU A 12 -3.50 17.85 -10.24
N LEU A 13 -4.02 16.68 -10.64
CA LEU A 13 -4.82 15.84 -9.76
C LEU A 13 -4.02 15.28 -8.58
N ILE A 14 -2.75 14.92 -8.79
CA ILE A 14 -1.86 14.51 -7.70
C ILE A 14 -1.72 15.67 -6.71
N GLN A 15 -1.37 16.87 -7.17
CA GLN A 15 -1.26 18.04 -6.28
C GLN A 15 -2.58 18.35 -5.56
N TYR A 16 -3.69 18.21 -6.28
CA TYR A 16 -5.03 18.45 -5.73
C TYR A 16 -5.40 17.42 -4.67
N LEU A 17 -4.97 16.16 -4.83
CA LEU A 17 -5.15 15.10 -3.85
C LEU A 17 -4.51 15.43 -2.50
N PHE A 18 -3.32 16.05 -2.49
CA PHE A 18 -2.64 16.43 -1.25
C PHE A 18 -3.32 17.62 -0.56
N THR A 19 -3.81 18.59 -1.34
CA THR A 19 -4.32 19.86 -0.82
C THR A 19 -5.81 19.80 -0.49
N ASN A 20 -6.62 19.12 -1.32
CA ASN A 20 -8.06 19.00 -1.16
C ASN A 20 -8.57 17.60 -1.61
N PRO A 21 -8.25 16.54 -0.84
CA PRO A 21 -8.50 15.16 -1.24
C PRO A 21 -9.97 14.85 -1.52
N LYS A 22 -10.90 15.46 -0.78
CA LYS A 22 -12.34 15.19 -0.93
C LYS A 22 -12.86 15.61 -2.30
N GLU A 23 -12.52 16.82 -2.73
CA GLU A 23 -12.93 17.32 -4.04
C GLU A 23 -12.15 16.62 -5.15
N ALA A 24 -10.85 16.37 -4.97
CA ALA A 24 -10.05 15.57 -5.91
C ALA A 24 -10.67 14.19 -6.16
N PHE A 25 -11.16 13.50 -5.14
CA PHE A 25 -11.82 12.21 -5.31
C PHE A 25 -13.16 12.29 -6.04
N ARG A 26 -13.91 13.40 -5.94
CA ARG A 26 -15.12 13.59 -6.74
C ARG A 26 -14.80 13.61 -8.23
N ASP A 27 -13.72 14.29 -8.60
CA ASP A 27 -13.27 14.36 -9.99
C ASP A 27 -12.66 13.03 -10.47
N ILE A 28 -11.84 12.38 -9.63
CA ILE A 28 -11.23 11.08 -9.92
C ILE A 28 -12.29 10.00 -10.18
N ILE A 29 -13.39 9.98 -9.42
CA ILE A 29 -14.49 9.02 -9.63
C ILE A 29 -15.09 9.14 -11.04
N LEU A 30 -15.16 10.35 -11.59
CA LEU A 30 -15.67 10.61 -12.94
C LEU A 30 -14.66 10.25 -14.04
N TRP A 31 -13.37 10.34 -13.73
CA TRP A 31 -12.26 10.14 -14.64
C TRP A 31 -11.66 8.72 -14.55
N ASP A 32 -12.48 7.69 -14.81
CA ASP A 32 -12.12 6.25 -14.74
C ASP A 32 -10.90 5.88 -15.63
N ARG A 33 -9.67 6.08 -15.14
CA ARG A 33 -8.39 5.81 -15.82
C ARG A 33 -7.76 4.53 -15.31
N LYS A 34 -8.01 3.44 -16.04
CA LYS A 34 -7.54 2.09 -15.68
C LYS A 34 -6.02 2.00 -15.62
N GLU A 35 -5.30 2.75 -16.46
CA GLU A 35 -3.84 2.71 -16.52
C GLU A 35 -3.22 3.11 -15.17
N ILE A 36 -3.79 4.14 -14.53
CA ILE A 36 -3.33 4.62 -13.22
C ILE A 36 -3.58 3.56 -12.15
N VAL A 37 -4.71 2.85 -12.22
CA VAL A 37 -4.99 1.73 -11.30
C VAL A 37 -3.89 0.67 -11.39
N HIS A 38 -3.56 0.24 -12.60
CA HIS A 38 -2.57 -0.81 -12.80
C HIS A 38 -1.16 -0.40 -12.36
N ILE A 39 -0.73 0.81 -12.74
CA ILE A 39 0.60 1.34 -12.40
C ILE A 39 0.70 1.57 -10.89
N SER A 40 -0.28 2.21 -10.28
CA SER A 40 -0.26 2.48 -8.84
C SER A 40 -0.23 1.20 -8.01
N PHE A 41 -1.05 0.21 -8.37
CA PHE A 41 -1.09 -1.08 -7.67
C PHE A 41 0.24 -1.82 -7.78
N PHE A 42 0.88 -1.82 -8.96
CA PHE A 42 2.19 -2.42 -9.10
C PHE A 42 3.24 -1.70 -8.26
N LEU A 43 3.35 -0.37 -8.40
CA LEU A 43 4.38 0.41 -7.71
C LEU A 43 4.25 0.39 -6.18
N VAL A 44 3.04 0.52 -5.63
CA VAL A 44 2.84 0.42 -4.18
C VAL A 44 3.13 -1.00 -3.67
N SER A 45 2.92 -2.03 -4.50
CA SER A 45 3.23 -3.40 -4.12
C SER A 45 4.73 -3.67 -4.05
N VAL A 46 5.49 -3.10 -4.98
CA VAL A 46 6.95 -3.14 -4.94
C VAL A 46 7.47 -2.39 -3.70
N GLU A 47 6.92 -1.21 -3.41
CA GLU A 47 7.25 -0.46 -2.20
C GLU A 47 6.99 -1.26 -0.92
N LYS A 48 5.80 -1.88 -0.80
CA LYS A 48 5.46 -2.73 0.35
C LYS A 48 6.35 -3.97 0.46
N ALA A 49 6.84 -4.50 -0.66
CA ALA A 49 7.77 -5.63 -0.66
C ALA A 49 9.15 -5.21 -0.13
N PHE A 50 9.64 -4.02 -0.50
CA PHE A 50 10.86 -3.45 0.07
C PHE A 50 10.73 -3.18 1.57
N GLU A 51 9.63 -2.56 2.00
CA GLU A 51 9.33 -2.33 3.42
C GLU A 51 9.32 -3.67 4.20
N ARG A 52 8.73 -4.72 3.62
CA ARG A 52 8.75 -6.05 4.23
C ARG A 52 10.15 -6.66 4.28
N ALA A 53 10.95 -6.53 3.23
CA ALA A 53 12.31 -7.04 3.21
C ALA A 53 13.19 -6.37 4.27
N GLU A 54 13.00 -5.06 4.51
CA GLU A 54 13.65 -4.32 5.58
C GLU A 54 13.19 -4.81 6.96
N LEU A 55 11.87 -4.85 7.20
CA LEU A 55 11.30 -5.27 8.49
C LEU A 55 11.65 -6.71 8.88
N ASN A 56 11.95 -7.58 7.90
CA ASN A 56 12.33 -8.97 8.13
C ASN A 56 13.84 -9.21 7.94
N HIS A 57 14.64 -8.15 7.83
CA HIS A 57 16.10 -8.20 7.73
C HIS A 57 16.62 -9.15 6.64
N TYR A 58 16.06 -9.09 5.43
CA TYR A 58 16.43 -10.01 4.34
C TYR A 58 17.91 -9.90 3.92
N GLY A 59 18.57 -8.77 4.17
CA GLY A 59 20.00 -8.56 3.92
C GLY A 59 20.92 -9.41 4.78
N ASP A 60 20.43 -10.05 5.84
CA ASP A 60 21.21 -11.00 6.63
C ASP A 60 21.34 -12.38 5.95
N SER A 61 20.45 -12.69 5.01
CA SER A 61 20.34 -14.02 4.39
C SER A 61 20.29 -14.02 2.87
N GLN A 62 20.07 -12.86 2.24
CA GLN A 62 19.93 -12.70 0.80
C GLN A 62 20.78 -11.55 0.30
N SER A 63 21.34 -11.69 -0.90
CA SER A 63 22.03 -10.60 -1.58
C SER A 63 21.07 -9.48 -1.96
N LEU A 64 21.59 -8.24 -2.01
CA LEU A 64 20.85 -7.07 -2.49
C LEU A 64 20.14 -7.29 -3.84
N ASP A 65 20.79 -7.93 -4.80
CA ASP A 65 20.21 -8.22 -6.12
C ASP A 65 18.97 -9.12 -6.03
N ASN A 66 19.02 -10.14 -5.15
CA ASN A 66 17.89 -11.05 -4.92
C ASN A 66 16.74 -10.32 -4.24
N ILE A 67 17.03 -9.43 -3.30
CA ILE A 67 16.02 -8.60 -2.62
C ILE A 67 15.31 -7.70 -3.63
N ILE A 68 16.07 -7.00 -4.49
CA ILE A 68 15.51 -6.11 -5.52
C ILE A 68 14.66 -6.91 -6.52
N LEU A 69 15.18 -8.02 -7.04
CA LEU A 69 14.48 -8.83 -8.04
C LEU A 69 13.21 -9.46 -7.48
N SER A 70 13.27 -9.99 -6.25
CA SER A 70 12.11 -10.57 -5.58
C SER A 70 11.07 -9.52 -5.22
N ALA A 71 11.47 -8.32 -4.79
CA ALA A 71 10.54 -7.23 -4.52
C ALA A 71 9.79 -6.77 -5.78
N ILE A 72 10.49 -6.62 -6.90
CA ILE A 72 9.88 -6.18 -8.17
C ILE A 72 8.97 -7.26 -8.75
N ILE A 73 9.43 -8.52 -8.82
CA ILE A 73 8.68 -9.59 -9.48
C ILE A 73 7.65 -10.18 -8.53
N ILE A 74 8.11 -10.80 -7.44
CA ILE A 74 7.22 -11.52 -6.51
C ILE A 74 6.36 -10.51 -5.76
N GLY A 75 6.97 -9.46 -5.20
CA GLY A 75 6.27 -8.39 -4.50
C GLY A 75 5.30 -7.64 -5.41
N GLY A 76 5.76 -7.18 -6.58
CA GLY A 76 4.93 -6.49 -7.57
C GLY A 76 3.72 -7.30 -8.03
N ILE A 77 3.90 -8.58 -8.40
CA ILE A 77 2.80 -9.44 -8.89
C ILE A 77 1.85 -9.82 -7.74
N SER A 78 2.38 -10.32 -6.63
CA SER A 78 1.54 -10.80 -5.52
C SER A 78 0.78 -9.65 -4.86
N GLY A 79 1.44 -8.51 -4.64
CA GLY A 79 0.81 -7.31 -4.10
C GLY A 79 -0.19 -6.71 -5.08
N TYR A 80 0.08 -6.70 -6.38
CA TYR A 80 -0.88 -6.23 -7.37
C TYR A 80 -2.20 -7.01 -7.29
N LEU A 81 -2.14 -8.34 -7.22
CA LEU A 81 -3.32 -9.19 -7.04
C LEU A 81 -4.00 -8.91 -5.69
N PHE A 82 -3.20 -8.75 -4.63
CA PHE A 82 -3.71 -8.38 -3.32
C PHE A 82 -4.45 -7.04 -3.32
N MET A 83 -3.99 -6.03 -4.07
CA MET A 83 -4.65 -4.72 -4.15
C MET A 83 -6.03 -4.80 -4.82
N TYR A 84 -6.21 -5.70 -5.80
CA TYR A 84 -7.53 -6.02 -6.34
C TYR A 84 -8.43 -6.69 -5.32
N LEU A 85 -7.91 -7.68 -4.58
CA LEU A 85 -8.63 -8.36 -3.52
C LEU A 85 -9.02 -7.40 -2.39
N TYR A 86 -8.11 -6.52 -1.99
CA TYR A 86 -8.32 -5.49 -0.98
C TYR A 86 -9.41 -4.51 -1.39
N SER A 87 -9.34 -4.00 -2.63
CA SER A 87 -10.38 -3.13 -3.18
C SER A 87 -11.75 -3.82 -3.26
N PHE A 88 -11.77 -5.11 -3.62
CA PHE A 88 -12.99 -5.92 -3.59
C PHE A 88 -13.52 -6.07 -2.16
N GLY A 89 -12.65 -6.30 -1.18
CA GLY A 89 -13.02 -6.37 0.24
C GLY A 89 -13.71 -5.09 0.70
N ILE A 90 -13.13 -3.92 0.41
CA ILE A 90 -13.70 -2.61 0.76
C ILE A 90 -15.07 -2.39 0.12
N ASP A 91 -15.22 -2.76 -1.15
CA ASP A 91 -16.51 -2.66 -1.85
C ASP A 91 -17.55 -3.60 -1.23
N PHE A 92 -17.18 -4.85 -1.01
CA PHE A 92 -18.06 -5.88 -0.46
C PHE A 92 -18.53 -5.54 0.95
N THR A 93 -17.62 -5.22 1.87
CA THR A 93 -17.98 -4.83 3.24
C THR A 93 -18.71 -3.50 3.27
N GLY A 94 -18.34 -2.57 2.39
CA GLY A 94 -18.98 -1.26 2.24
C GLY A 94 -20.45 -1.39 1.90
N GLN A 95 -20.79 -2.18 0.88
CA GLN A 95 -22.19 -2.43 0.50
C GLN A 95 -23.00 -3.03 1.65
N ARG A 96 -22.41 -3.90 2.49
CA ARG A 96 -23.10 -4.51 3.63
C ARG A 96 -23.38 -3.56 4.78
N ILE A 97 -22.59 -2.51 4.94
CA ILE A 97 -22.84 -1.46 5.93
C ILE A 97 -23.55 -0.24 5.32
N GLY A 98 -24.14 -0.37 4.13
CA GLY A 98 -24.97 0.65 3.49
C GLY A 98 -24.21 1.64 2.60
N GLY A 99 -23.07 1.22 2.07
CA GLY A 99 -22.28 1.95 1.08
C GLY A 99 -22.95 1.97 -0.29
N LYS A 100 -22.66 3.02 -1.09
CA LYS A 100 -23.35 3.31 -2.35
C LYS A 100 -22.44 3.31 -3.59
N SER A 101 -21.15 3.08 -3.42
CA SER A 101 -20.20 3.14 -4.54
C SER A 101 -20.35 1.97 -5.50
N LYS A 102 -19.93 2.14 -6.75
CA LYS A 102 -19.73 1.03 -7.70
C LYS A 102 -18.34 0.41 -7.51
N LYS A 103 -18.23 -0.90 -7.78
CA LYS A 103 -16.96 -1.68 -7.77
C LYS A 103 -15.77 -1.01 -8.45
N LYS A 104 -16.00 -0.33 -9.58
CA LYS A 104 -14.93 0.35 -10.34
C LYS A 104 -14.39 1.58 -9.61
N GLU A 105 -15.25 2.30 -8.90
CA GLU A 105 -14.93 3.55 -8.20
C GLU A 105 -14.00 3.28 -7.02
N ILE A 106 -14.24 2.19 -6.27
CA ILE A 106 -13.40 1.83 -5.12
C ILE A 106 -11.97 1.47 -5.56
N ARG A 107 -11.82 0.70 -6.64
CA ARG A 107 -10.47 0.39 -7.17
C ARG A 107 -9.72 1.66 -7.59
N ASN A 108 -10.40 2.56 -8.28
CA ASN A 108 -9.81 3.83 -8.69
C ASN A 108 -9.37 4.62 -7.46
N ILE A 109 -10.21 4.72 -6.44
CA ILE A 109 -9.87 5.42 -5.19
C ILE A 109 -8.68 4.80 -4.47
N VAL A 110 -8.65 3.48 -4.32
CA VAL A 110 -7.53 2.81 -3.66
C VAL A 110 -6.22 3.10 -4.41
N ALA A 111 -6.24 3.09 -5.74
CA ALA A 111 -5.06 3.37 -6.57
C ALA A 111 -4.56 4.81 -6.49
N TRP A 112 -5.49 5.77 -6.47
CA TRP A 112 -5.13 7.18 -6.31
C TRP A 112 -4.68 7.50 -4.89
N ALA A 113 -5.34 6.90 -3.89
CA ALA A 113 -4.98 7.04 -2.49
C ALA A 113 -3.60 6.47 -2.16
N SER A 114 -3.08 5.51 -2.95
CA SER A 114 -1.75 4.93 -2.75
C SER A 114 -0.61 5.77 -3.33
N ILE A 115 -0.90 6.84 -4.10
CA ILE A 115 0.14 7.67 -4.73
C ILE A 115 1.14 8.25 -3.72
N PRO A 116 0.74 8.73 -2.52
CA PRO A 116 1.72 9.21 -1.55
C PRO A 116 2.69 8.12 -1.09
N SER A 117 2.26 6.86 -0.97
CA SER A 117 3.16 5.73 -0.70
C SER A 117 4.10 5.42 -1.86
N ILE A 118 3.75 5.72 -3.11
CA ILE A 118 4.68 5.54 -4.24
C ILE A 118 5.91 6.44 -4.09
N PHE A 119 5.79 7.61 -3.47
CA PHE A 119 6.97 8.44 -3.15
C PHE A 119 7.91 7.76 -2.16
N LEU A 120 7.42 6.84 -1.31
CA LEU A 120 8.28 6.03 -0.45
C LEU A 120 9.20 5.12 -1.25
N LEU A 121 8.79 4.66 -2.42
CA LEU A 121 9.68 3.88 -3.30
C LEU A 121 10.90 4.70 -3.72
N ILE A 122 10.73 6.00 -4.02
CA ILE A 122 11.83 6.89 -4.36
C ILE A 122 12.77 7.07 -3.15
N ILE A 123 12.19 7.28 -1.97
CA ILE A 123 12.95 7.36 -0.72
C ILE A 123 13.72 6.05 -0.47
N PHE A 124 13.10 4.91 -0.75
CA PHE A 124 13.72 3.60 -0.59
C PHE A 124 14.92 3.43 -1.52
N LEU A 125 14.79 3.82 -2.79
CA LEU A 125 15.90 3.78 -3.74
C LEU A 125 17.07 4.68 -3.29
N LEU A 126 16.79 5.87 -2.77
CA LEU A 126 17.82 6.74 -2.20
C LEU A 126 18.53 6.09 -1.00
N ARG A 127 17.79 5.39 -0.14
CA ARG A 127 18.37 4.63 0.98
C ARG A 127 19.27 3.50 0.49
N ILE A 128 18.85 2.74 -0.52
CA ILE A 128 19.67 1.68 -1.12
C ILE A 128 20.95 2.27 -1.75
N ILE A 129 20.87 3.41 -2.43
CA ILE A 129 22.06 4.07 -3.00
C ILE A 129 23.01 4.55 -1.89
N THR A 130 22.47 5.04 -0.77
CA THR A 130 23.25 5.62 0.33
C THR A 130 23.88 4.55 1.23
N PHE A 131 23.13 3.49 1.53
CA PHE A 131 23.49 2.48 2.54
C PHE A 131 23.70 1.08 1.98
N GLY A 132 23.37 0.85 0.71
CA GLY A 132 23.48 -0.46 0.06
C GLY A 132 22.59 -1.51 0.72
N GLU A 133 23.17 -2.69 0.93
CA GLU A 133 22.50 -3.83 1.56
C GLU A 133 22.17 -3.60 3.05
N ASN A 134 22.85 -2.64 3.71
CA ASN A 134 22.63 -2.36 5.14
C ASN A 134 21.21 -1.87 5.44
N VAL A 135 20.44 -1.43 4.43
CA VAL A 135 18.98 -1.15 4.55
C VAL A 135 18.18 -2.37 4.99
N PHE A 136 18.67 -3.56 4.66
CA PHE A 136 17.95 -4.79 4.89
C PHE A 136 18.60 -5.67 5.96
N ARG A 137 19.60 -5.19 6.68
CA ARG A 137 20.28 -5.99 7.72
C ARG A 137 19.66 -5.76 9.09
N SER A 138 19.84 -6.71 10.00
CA SER A 138 19.44 -6.55 11.40
C SER A 138 20.43 -5.69 12.20
N GLU A 139 21.71 -5.71 11.80
CA GLU A 139 22.72 -4.80 12.31
C GLU A 139 22.29 -3.36 12.03
N SER A 140 22.18 -2.55 13.08
CA SER A 140 21.53 -1.26 12.94
C SER A 140 22.38 -0.33 12.07
N MET A 141 21.72 0.42 11.18
CA MET A 141 22.35 1.55 10.47
C MET A 141 23.05 2.53 11.42
N LEU A 142 22.61 2.54 12.70
CA LEU A 142 23.09 3.38 13.79
C LEU A 142 24.51 3.01 14.26
N GLU A 143 25.00 1.81 13.92
CA GLU A 143 26.33 1.34 14.35
C GLU A 143 27.47 1.75 13.39
N SER A 144 27.14 2.33 12.24
CA SER A 144 28.14 2.66 11.21
C SER A 144 28.86 4.00 11.43
N ASN A 145 28.10 5.08 11.66
CA ASN A 145 28.57 6.41 12.09
C ASN A 145 27.37 7.33 12.42
N GLU A 146 27.62 8.43 13.14
CA GLU A 146 26.58 9.39 13.57
C GLU A 146 25.74 9.94 12.39
N LEU A 147 26.37 10.21 11.23
CA LEU A 147 25.65 10.73 10.06
C LEU A 147 24.62 9.72 9.52
N SER A 148 24.99 8.44 9.47
CA SER A 148 24.10 7.36 9.00
C SER A 148 22.94 7.15 9.96
N GLU A 149 23.19 7.29 11.26
CA GLU A 149 22.14 7.30 12.28
C GLU A 149 21.12 8.42 12.07
N TYR A 150 21.58 9.67 11.96
CA TYR A 150 20.68 10.82 11.74
C TYR A 150 19.88 10.70 10.43
N LEU A 151 20.52 10.22 9.36
CA LEU A 151 19.84 9.96 8.09
C LEU A 151 18.81 8.83 8.22
N GLY A 152 19.12 7.77 8.98
CA GLY A 152 18.19 6.69 9.30
C GLY A 152 16.91 7.20 9.96
N TYR A 153 17.03 8.02 11.03
CA TYR A 153 15.88 8.63 11.68
C TYR A 153 15.12 9.59 10.78
N PHE A 154 15.81 10.36 9.95
CA PHE A 154 15.19 11.27 8.98
C PHE A 154 14.32 10.51 7.98
N PHE A 155 14.82 9.41 7.41
CA PHE A 155 14.06 8.58 6.49
C PHE A 155 12.87 7.89 7.17
N ALA A 156 13.05 7.39 8.39
CA ALA A 156 11.97 6.79 9.18
C ALA A 156 10.86 7.82 9.46
N LEU A 157 11.20 9.06 9.78
CA LEU A 157 10.24 10.14 9.98
C LEU A 157 9.43 10.43 8.70
N ILE A 158 10.10 10.52 7.55
CA ILE A 158 9.43 10.70 6.25
C ILE A 158 8.47 9.54 5.98
N GLN A 159 8.89 8.31 6.26
CA GLN A 159 8.07 7.11 6.05
C GLN A 159 6.79 7.15 6.87
N VAL A 160 6.90 7.50 8.16
CA VAL A 160 5.74 7.63 9.05
C VAL A 160 4.79 8.74 8.56
N LEU A 161 5.32 9.90 8.20
CA LEU A 161 4.52 11.03 7.72
C LEU A 161 3.76 10.69 6.43
N LEU A 162 4.43 10.12 5.43
CA LEU A 162 3.81 9.73 4.16
C LEU A 162 2.81 8.57 4.35
N SER A 163 3.09 7.62 5.25
CA SER A 163 2.14 6.55 5.57
C SER A 163 0.86 7.11 6.20
N PHE A 164 1.00 8.08 7.11
CA PHE A 164 -0.15 8.75 7.72
C PHE A 164 -0.95 9.57 6.68
N ILE A 165 -0.27 10.29 5.79
CA ILE A 165 -0.91 11.02 4.69
C ILE A 165 -1.67 10.07 3.76
N THR A 166 -1.06 8.93 3.40
CA THR A 166 -1.69 7.89 2.57
C THR A 166 -2.97 7.38 3.23
N LEU A 167 -2.89 7.01 4.51
CA LEU A 167 -4.06 6.51 5.25
C LEU A 167 -5.17 7.55 5.32
N ARG A 168 -4.84 8.82 5.62
CA ARG A 168 -5.81 9.92 5.65
C ARG A 168 -6.50 10.09 4.30
N ILE A 169 -5.74 10.10 3.20
CA ILE A 169 -6.28 10.24 1.84
C ILE A 169 -7.17 9.04 1.51
N LEU A 170 -6.76 7.81 1.82
CA LEU A 170 -7.56 6.61 1.62
C LEU A 170 -8.91 6.71 2.35
N VAL A 171 -8.91 7.07 3.63
CA VAL A 171 -10.15 7.22 4.41
C VAL A 171 -11.08 8.26 3.79
N ILE A 172 -10.54 9.41 3.37
CA ILE A 172 -11.33 10.48 2.72
C ILE A 172 -11.90 9.99 1.38
N GLY A 173 -11.11 9.28 0.58
CA GLY A 173 -11.57 8.70 -0.68
C GLY A 173 -12.69 7.70 -0.48
N ILE A 174 -12.50 6.72 0.40
CA ILE A 174 -13.54 5.73 0.73
C ILE A 174 -14.80 6.40 1.27
N ALA A 175 -14.66 7.39 2.16
CA ALA A 175 -15.79 8.18 2.65
C ALA A 175 -16.54 8.88 1.51
N THR A 176 -15.81 9.43 0.53
CA THR A 176 -16.38 10.15 -0.61
C THR A 176 -17.13 9.21 -1.55
N ALA A 177 -16.54 8.09 -1.97
CA ALA A 177 -17.23 7.14 -2.85
C ALA A 177 -18.41 6.44 -2.18
N GLN A 178 -18.23 5.97 -0.94
CA GLN A 178 -19.27 5.23 -0.24
C GLN A 178 -20.36 6.12 0.34
N GLN A 179 -20.18 7.45 0.29
CA GLN A 179 -21.03 8.43 0.98
C GLN A 179 -21.10 8.16 2.50
N PHE A 180 -19.97 7.82 3.09
CA PHE A 180 -19.83 7.52 4.52
C PHE A 180 -19.35 8.74 5.31
N SER A 181 -19.64 8.72 6.61
CA SER A 181 -18.88 9.54 7.56
C SER A 181 -17.45 9.01 7.67
N PHE A 182 -16.53 9.85 8.17
CA PHE A 182 -15.13 9.50 8.34
C PHE A 182 -14.93 8.19 9.14
N ASN A 183 -15.61 8.07 10.30
CA ASN A 183 -15.52 6.87 11.15
C ASN A 183 -16.06 5.62 10.47
N LYS A 184 -17.11 5.76 9.66
CA LYS A 184 -17.70 4.63 8.93
C LYS A 184 -16.81 4.17 7.77
N ALA A 185 -16.03 5.07 7.17
CA ALA A 185 -14.99 4.71 6.21
C ALA A 185 -13.83 3.95 6.86
N ILE A 186 -13.39 4.36 8.06
CA ILE A 186 -12.40 3.60 8.85
C ILE A 186 -12.93 2.20 9.17
N LEU A 187 -14.16 2.09 9.66
CA LEU A 187 -14.81 0.80 9.93
C LEU A 187 -14.82 -0.07 8.66
N ASN A 188 -15.15 0.50 7.51
CA ASN A 188 -15.15 -0.25 6.25
C ASN A 188 -13.76 -0.82 5.90
N ILE A 189 -12.72 -0.01 6.06
CA ILE A 189 -11.32 -0.44 5.83
C ILE A 189 -10.95 -1.59 6.77
N ILE A 190 -11.27 -1.47 8.07
CA ILE A 190 -11.00 -2.52 9.07
C ILE A 190 -11.75 -3.82 8.69
N LEU A 191 -13.03 -3.73 8.33
CA LEU A 191 -13.81 -4.89 7.93
C LEU A 191 -13.23 -5.57 6.69
N ALA A 192 -12.77 -4.80 5.70
CA ALA A 192 -12.12 -5.34 4.51
C ALA A 192 -10.81 -6.08 4.84
N VAL A 193 -9.99 -5.53 5.75
CA VAL A 193 -8.78 -6.20 6.23
C VAL A 193 -9.13 -7.50 6.95
N LEU A 194 -10.11 -7.48 7.86
CA LEU A 194 -10.54 -8.69 8.59
C LEU A 194 -11.10 -9.75 7.65
N LEU A 195 -11.86 -9.36 6.63
CA LEU A 195 -12.42 -10.27 5.62
C LEU A 195 -11.32 -11.07 4.90
N ILE A 196 -10.16 -10.45 4.67
CA ILE A 196 -9.02 -11.09 3.99
C ILE A 196 -8.12 -11.84 4.99
N LEU A 197 -7.87 -11.24 6.16
CA LEU A 197 -6.94 -11.76 7.14
C LEU A 197 -7.45 -13.04 7.83
N ILE A 198 -8.75 -13.12 8.14
CA ILE A 198 -9.34 -14.27 8.85
C ILE A 198 -9.17 -15.57 8.04
N PRO A 199 -9.54 -15.65 6.74
CA PRO A 199 -9.30 -16.85 5.93
C PRO A 199 -7.82 -17.25 5.87
N VAL A 200 -6.91 -16.27 5.76
CA VAL A 200 -5.47 -16.53 5.71
C VAL A 200 -5.00 -17.16 7.02
N ILE A 201 -5.38 -16.61 8.16
CA ILE A 201 -5.03 -17.17 9.48
C ILE A 201 -5.59 -18.58 9.64
N LEU A 202 -6.85 -18.82 9.26
CA LEU A 202 -7.48 -20.14 9.36
C LEU A 202 -6.78 -21.18 8.48
N LEU A 203 -6.34 -20.81 7.28
CA LEU A 203 -5.57 -21.67 6.39
C LEU A 203 -4.22 -22.06 7.00
N PHE A 204 -3.48 -21.10 7.53
CA PHE A 204 -2.20 -21.37 8.21
C PHE A 204 -2.38 -22.23 9.46
N MET A 205 -3.43 -21.96 10.26
CA MET A 205 -3.74 -22.75 11.44
C MET A 205 -4.11 -24.19 11.07
N GLY A 206 -4.93 -24.39 10.04
CA GLY A 206 -5.28 -25.72 9.55
C GLY A 206 -4.04 -26.49 9.05
N PHE A 207 -3.17 -25.84 8.27
CA PHE A 207 -1.92 -26.44 7.83
C PHE A 207 -0.99 -26.80 8.99
N TYR A 208 -0.86 -25.92 9.99
CA TYR A 208 -0.08 -26.17 11.19
C TYR A 208 -0.60 -27.38 11.97
N LEU A 209 -1.92 -27.51 12.15
CA LEU A 209 -2.52 -28.65 12.85
C LEU A 209 -2.30 -29.98 12.10
N LEU A 210 -2.31 -29.96 10.76
CA LEU A 210 -2.07 -31.16 9.95
C LEU A 210 -0.60 -31.61 10.00
N THR A 211 0.35 -30.67 9.93
CA THR A 211 1.80 -30.98 9.91
C THR A 211 2.43 -31.09 11.29
N GLY A 212 1.86 -30.43 12.30
CA GLY A 212 2.37 -30.40 13.68
C GLY A 212 2.16 -31.71 14.43
N ASN A 213 1.24 -32.57 13.97
CA ASN A 213 0.95 -33.86 14.60
C ASN A 213 1.93 -34.97 14.19
N GLU A 214 2.77 -34.75 13.17
CA GLU A 214 3.80 -35.71 12.71
C GLU A 214 5.16 -35.51 13.39
N ARG A 215 5.27 -34.59 14.36
CA ARG A 215 6.53 -34.21 15.03
C ARG A 215 6.59 -34.52 16.53
N THR A 216 5.80 -35.47 17.02
CA THR A 216 5.99 -36.03 18.37
C THR A 216 6.62 -37.42 18.26
N PRO A 217 7.82 -37.65 18.85
CA PRO A 217 8.45 -38.98 18.88
C PRO A 217 7.65 -40.00 19.69
#